data_AF-A0A2I0LEZ9-F1
#
_entry.id   AF-A0A2I0LEZ9-F1
#
_cell.length_a   1.000
_cell.length_b   1.000
_cell.length_c   1.000
_cell.angle_alpha   90.00
_cell.angle_beta   90.00
_cell.angle_gamma   90.00
#
_symmetry.space_group_name_H-M   'P 1'
#
loop_
_entity.id
_entity.type
_entity.pdbx_description
1 polymer ?
#
loop_
_entity_poly.entity_id
_entity_poly.type
_entity_poly.pdbx_seq_one_letter_code
_entity_poly.pdbx_strand_id
1 'polypeptide(L)'
;IWNYYVSSYDFRHLRCVAFPSEDWEIADSTVQFWATLANYILGLDGDSAKSRDVFLSIFSALLDALLLRAQVDESTVSDDSGFIDLPDNLVQFRTNLVELLVDICHLLGSAVFLQKLPFGGWTSANSSIPWKEIETKSFVLNVVAEVVIQEGQTPDFSAIMQLVTALSARSADELKGFICIVYRSLADVVGSYSKWLSAFLTNAGPLLLFLASGISEPVASNSCASALRKVCEDASTIVFDSSNLEILMWIGEGIERM
;
A
#
# COMPACT_ATOMS: atom_id res chain seq x y z
N ILE A 1 -33.70 -18.91 2.57
CA ILE A 1 -33.10 -19.89 1.63
C ILE A 1 -32.06 -19.20 0.74
N TRP A 2 -32.39 -18.11 0.05
CA TRP A 2 -31.41 -17.33 -0.76
C TRP A 2 -30.20 -16.81 0.05
N ASN A 3 -30.43 -16.15 1.20
CA ASN A 3 -29.35 -15.71 2.09
C ASN A 3 -28.47 -16.84 2.66
N TYR A 4 -29.01 -18.06 2.79
CA TYR A 4 -28.27 -19.20 3.31
C TYR A 4 -27.37 -19.84 2.26
N TYR A 5 -27.83 -19.87 1.00
CA TYR A 5 -27.05 -20.34 -0.14
C TYR A 5 -25.94 -19.36 -0.49
N VAL A 6 -26.25 -18.06 -0.58
CA VAL A 6 -25.23 -17.01 -0.83
C VAL A 6 -24.16 -17.03 0.26
N SER A 7 -24.58 -17.07 1.54
CA SER A 7 -23.64 -17.23 2.65
C SER A 7 -22.74 -18.47 2.51
N SER A 8 -23.28 -19.66 2.24
CA SER A 8 -22.48 -20.89 2.10
C SER A 8 -21.51 -20.88 0.92
N TYR A 9 -21.85 -20.22 -0.19
CA TYR A 9 -20.97 -20.11 -1.36
C TYR A 9 -19.93 -19.00 -1.20
N ASP A 10 -20.27 -17.86 -0.59
CA ASP A 10 -19.33 -16.78 -0.28
C ASP A 10 -18.26 -17.26 0.71
N PHE A 11 -18.65 -18.05 1.72
CA PHE A 11 -17.72 -18.69 2.64
C PHE A 11 -16.78 -19.70 1.95
N ARG A 12 -17.17 -20.29 0.81
CA ARG A 12 -16.26 -21.17 0.04
C ARG A 12 -15.27 -20.38 -0.79
N HIS A 13 -15.69 -19.31 -1.47
CA HIS A 13 -14.78 -18.46 -2.24
C HIS A 13 -13.81 -17.73 -1.30
N LEU A 14 -14.24 -17.36 -0.09
CA LEU A 14 -13.36 -16.76 0.91
C LEU A 14 -12.26 -17.74 1.34
N ARG A 15 -12.59 -19.04 1.42
CA ARG A 15 -11.61 -20.10 1.66
C ARG A 15 -10.65 -20.32 0.50
N CYS A 16 -11.06 -20.05 -0.75
CA CYS A 16 -10.16 -20.08 -1.90
C CYS A 16 -9.13 -18.94 -1.84
N VAL A 17 -9.56 -17.72 -1.48
CA VAL A 17 -8.63 -16.60 -1.28
C VAL A 17 -7.66 -16.85 -0.13
N ALA A 18 -8.16 -17.43 0.97
CA ALA A 18 -7.36 -17.78 2.14
C ALA A 18 -6.59 -19.11 1.99
N PHE A 19 -6.68 -19.79 0.84
CA PHE A 19 -6.03 -21.08 0.66
C PHE A 19 -4.51 -20.90 0.64
N PRO A 20 -3.75 -21.62 1.48
CA PRO A 20 -2.30 -21.49 1.54
C PRO A 20 -1.68 -22.21 0.34
N SER A 21 -1.58 -21.50 -0.79
CA SER A 21 -0.84 -21.93 -1.97
C SER A 21 0.44 -21.11 -2.14
N GLU A 22 1.45 -21.67 -2.80
CA GLU A 22 2.63 -20.93 -3.25
C GLU A 22 2.29 -20.04 -4.46
N ASP A 23 1.26 -20.40 -5.24
CA ASP A 23 0.80 -19.67 -6.44
C ASP A 23 -0.52 -18.91 -6.25
N TRP A 24 -0.71 -17.82 -6.99
CA TRP A 24 -1.89 -16.97 -6.83
C TRP A 24 -3.12 -17.47 -7.60
N GLU A 25 -3.01 -18.55 -8.38
CA GLU A 25 -4.05 -19.01 -9.31
C GLU A 25 -5.41 -19.25 -8.64
N ILE A 26 -5.42 -19.94 -7.49
CA ILE A 26 -6.67 -20.25 -6.78
C ILE A 26 -7.35 -18.97 -6.29
N ALA A 27 -6.59 -18.04 -5.72
CA ALA A 27 -7.12 -16.77 -5.25
C ALA A 27 -7.59 -15.90 -6.43
N ASP A 28 -6.76 -15.81 -7.47
CA ASP A 28 -7.00 -15.02 -8.68
C ASP A 28 -8.27 -15.46 -9.41
N SER A 29 -8.53 -16.78 -9.47
CA SER A 29 -9.74 -17.34 -10.08
C SER A 29 -11.05 -16.84 -9.44
N THR A 30 -11.00 -16.30 -8.22
CA THR A 30 -12.17 -15.76 -7.50
C THR A 30 -12.32 -14.25 -7.60
N VAL A 31 -11.31 -13.52 -8.09
CA VAL A 31 -11.30 -12.04 -8.10
C VAL A 31 -12.47 -11.48 -8.88
N GLN A 32 -12.74 -12.01 -10.08
CA GLN A 32 -13.85 -11.55 -10.91
C GLN A 32 -15.22 -11.76 -10.24
N PHE A 33 -15.39 -12.86 -9.50
CA PHE A 33 -16.61 -13.11 -8.75
C PHE A 33 -16.82 -12.03 -7.68
N TRP A 34 -15.77 -11.73 -6.89
CA TRP A 34 -15.83 -10.72 -5.85
C TRP A 34 -16.06 -9.31 -6.41
N ALA A 35 -15.40 -8.94 -7.52
CA ALA A 35 -15.60 -7.64 -8.17
C ALA A 35 -17.04 -7.48 -8.68
N THR A 36 -17.59 -8.53 -9.30
CA THR A 36 -18.97 -8.52 -9.78
C THR A 36 -19.97 -8.40 -8.61
N LEU A 37 -19.73 -9.13 -7.51
CA LEU A 37 -20.56 -9.05 -6.31
C LEU A 37 -20.47 -7.66 -5.66
N ALA A 38 -19.28 -7.07 -5.59
CA ALA A 38 -19.07 -5.77 -5.00
C ALA A 38 -19.84 -4.68 -5.76
N ASN A 39 -19.70 -4.66 -7.09
CA ASN A 39 -20.42 -3.77 -7.99
C ASN A 39 -21.95 -3.95 -7.88
N TYR A 40 -22.43 -5.20 -7.80
CA TYR A 40 -23.85 -5.47 -7.59
C TYR A 40 -24.37 -4.83 -6.30
N ILE A 41 -23.63 -4.96 -5.19
CA ILE A 41 -24.03 -4.40 -3.89
C ILE A 41 -23.96 -2.87 -3.89
N LEU A 42 -22.95 -2.27 -4.53
CA LEU A 42 -22.84 -0.82 -4.68
C LEU A 42 -24.02 -0.24 -5.47
N GLY A 43 -24.58 -1.00 -6.42
CA GLY A 43 -25.76 -0.62 -7.20
C GLY A 43 -27.11 -0.87 -6.52
N LEU A 44 -27.15 -1.40 -5.29
CA LEU A 44 -28.41 -1.62 -4.56
C LEU A 44 -28.94 -0.33 -3.93
N ASP A 45 -30.24 -0.06 -4.14
CA ASP A 45 -30.95 1.04 -3.49
C ASP A 45 -31.22 0.79 -1.99
N GLY A 46 -31.49 1.86 -1.24
CA GLY A 46 -31.50 1.90 0.23
C GLY A 46 -32.42 0.92 0.99
N ASP A 47 -33.42 0.31 0.34
CA ASP A 47 -34.33 -0.66 0.96
C ASP A 47 -33.67 -2.01 1.30
N SER A 48 -32.46 -2.27 0.80
CA SER A 48 -31.71 -3.51 1.05
C SER A 48 -30.70 -3.43 2.22
N ALA A 49 -30.86 -2.47 3.14
CA ALA A 49 -29.89 -2.19 4.21
C ALA A 49 -29.50 -3.44 5.05
N LYS A 50 -30.48 -4.27 5.44
CA LYS A 50 -30.21 -5.47 6.27
C LYS A 50 -29.43 -6.57 5.53
N SER A 51 -29.61 -6.70 4.22
CA SER A 51 -28.81 -7.63 3.42
C SER A 51 -27.40 -7.09 3.20
N ARG A 52 -27.24 -5.77 3.10
CA ARG A 52 -25.95 -5.11 2.91
C ARG A 52 -25.00 -5.35 4.08
N ASP A 53 -25.49 -5.27 5.32
CA ASP A 53 -24.67 -5.49 6.54
C ASP A 53 -23.96 -6.85 6.57
N VAL A 54 -24.64 -7.90 6.10
CA VAL A 54 -24.06 -9.25 6.01
C VAL A 54 -22.89 -9.27 5.03
N PHE A 55 -23.04 -8.62 3.87
CA PHE A 55 -21.98 -8.52 2.88
C PHE A 55 -20.83 -7.64 3.34
N LEU A 56 -21.07 -6.55 4.09
CA LEU A 56 -19.98 -5.74 4.64
C LEU A 56 -19.05 -6.57 5.53
N SER A 57 -19.61 -7.48 6.33
CA SER A 57 -18.80 -8.39 7.16
C SER A 57 -17.99 -9.38 6.30
N ILE A 58 -18.57 -9.88 5.20
CA ILE A 58 -17.89 -10.77 4.25
C ILE A 58 -16.76 -10.03 3.53
N PHE A 59 -17.00 -8.82 3.02
CA PHE A 59 -15.99 -8.01 2.36
C PHE A 59 -14.89 -7.53 3.30
N SER A 60 -15.22 -7.29 4.57
CA SER A 60 -14.21 -7.04 5.59
C SER A 60 -13.30 -8.26 5.80
N ALA A 61 -13.85 -9.49 5.84
CA ALA A 61 -13.05 -10.70 5.96
C ALA A 61 -12.26 -11.01 4.68
N LEU A 62 -12.84 -10.69 3.52
CA LEU A 62 -12.17 -10.79 2.23
C LEU A 62 -10.95 -9.87 2.18
N LEU A 63 -11.08 -8.62 2.64
CA LEU A 63 -9.96 -7.68 2.72
C LEU A 63 -8.82 -8.26 3.58
N ASP A 64 -9.13 -8.83 4.75
CA ASP A 64 -8.12 -9.46 5.61
C ASP A 64 -7.40 -10.61 4.86
N ALA A 65 -8.14 -11.44 4.12
CA ALA A 65 -7.56 -12.54 3.34
C ALA A 65 -6.73 -12.06 2.15
N LEU A 66 -7.18 -11.02 1.44
CA LEU A 66 -6.46 -10.41 0.32
C LEU A 66 -5.16 -9.74 0.78
N LEU A 67 -5.18 -9.06 1.94
CA LEU A 67 -3.98 -8.47 2.54
C LEU A 67 -2.92 -9.51 2.88
N LEU A 68 -3.31 -10.73 3.26
CA LEU A 68 -2.38 -11.84 3.46
C LEU A 68 -1.89 -12.41 2.13
N ARG A 69 -2.79 -12.59 1.16
CA ARG A 69 -2.48 -13.22 -0.13
C ARG A 69 -1.62 -12.35 -1.03
N ALA A 70 -1.79 -11.03 -0.96
CA ALA A 70 -1.03 -10.07 -1.74
C ALA A 70 0.39 -9.86 -1.21
N GLN A 71 0.80 -10.49 -0.11
CA GLN A 71 2.14 -10.30 0.44
C GLN A 71 3.25 -10.89 -0.43
N VAL A 72 4.35 -10.13 -0.52
CA VAL A 72 5.60 -10.58 -1.14
C VAL A 72 6.37 -11.40 -0.12
N ASP A 73 6.87 -12.57 -0.49
CA ASP A 73 7.72 -13.34 0.43
C ASP A 73 9.20 -13.00 0.23
N GLU A 74 9.97 -12.90 1.31
CA GLU A 74 11.41 -12.60 1.22
C GLU A 74 12.16 -13.66 0.41
N SER A 75 11.70 -14.92 0.44
CA SER A 75 12.24 -16.03 -0.34
C SER A 75 11.92 -15.97 -1.84
N THR A 76 10.94 -15.15 -2.24
CA THR A 76 10.49 -15.03 -3.64
C THR A 76 11.21 -13.94 -4.43
N VAL A 77 12.02 -13.12 -3.74
CA VAL A 77 12.86 -12.12 -4.37
C VAL A 77 14.14 -12.82 -4.86
N SER A 78 14.33 -12.92 -6.18
CA SER A 78 15.46 -13.67 -6.72
C SER A 78 16.80 -13.01 -6.38
N ASP A 79 17.64 -13.69 -5.60
CA ASP A 79 19.04 -13.28 -5.34
C ASP A 79 19.95 -13.62 -6.54
N ASP A 80 19.58 -14.60 -7.37
CA ASP A 80 20.49 -15.20 -8.36
C ASP A 80 20.65 -14.41 -9.68
N SER A 81 19.76 -13.46 -9.98
CA SER A 81 19.75 -12.74 -11.27
C SER A 81 20.25 -11.29 -11.17
N GLY A 82 20.46 -10.78 -9.96
CA GLY A 82 20.70 -9.35 -9.71
C GLY A 82 19.51 -8.44 -10.03
N PHE A 83 18.38 -9.00 -10.48
CA PHE A 83 17.14 -8.28 -10.75
C PHE A 83 16.14 -8.55 -9.63
N ILE A 84 15.94 -7.55 -8.78
CA ILE A 84 14.95 -7.60 -7.70
C ILE A 84 13.61 -7.20 -8.31
N ASP A 85 12.74 -8.17 -8.57
CA ASP A 85 11.36 -7.91 -8.97
C ASP A 85 10.39 -8.88 -8.29
N LEU A 86 9.11 -8.52 -8.33
CA LEU A 86 8.03 -9.38 -7.88
C LEU A 86 7.85 -10.54 -8.87
N PRO A 87 7.46 -11.74 -8.40
CA PRO A 87 7.07 -12.82 -9.30
C PRO A 87 5.94 -12.37 -10.25
N ASP A 88 6.03 -12.71 -11.54
CA ASP A 88 5.04 -12.30 -12.56
C ASP A 88 3.60 -12.63 -12.16
N ASN A 89 3.39 -13.82 -11.57
CA ASN A 89 2.06 -14.25 -11.11
C ASN A 89 1.54 -13.38 -9.96
N LEU A 90 2.41 -12.87 -9.07
CA LEU A 90 2.03 -11.92 -8.02
C LEU A 90 1.73 -10.53 -8.61
N VAL A 91 2.51 -10.08 -9.60
CA VAL A 91 2.25 -8.83 -10.32
C VAL A 91 0.88 -8.88 -11.00
N GLN A 92 0.58 -9.98 -11.69
CA GLN A 92 -0.71 -10.18 -12.34
C GLN A 92 -1.86 -10.21 -11.32
N PHE A 93 -1.71 -10.97 -10.23
CA PHE A 93 -2.70 -11.02 -9.16
C PHE A 93 -2.96 -9.63 -8.56
N ARG A 94 -1.91 -8.89 -8.20
CA ARG A 94 -2.03 -7.52 -7.67
C ARG A 94 -2.69 -6.57 -8.65
N THR A 95 -2.42 -6.70 -9.94
CA THR A 95 -3.08 -5.93 -11.00
C THR A 95 -4.58 -6.23 -11.03
N ASN A 96 -4.96 -7.50 -10.96
CA ASN A 96 -6.36 -7.92 -10.93
C ASN A 96 -7.09 -7.45 -9.66
N LEU A 97 -6.37 -7.25 -8.55
CA LEU A 97 -6.93 -6.74 -7.30
C LEU A 97 -7.26 -5.25 -7.29
N VAL A 98 -6.69 -4.44 -8.19
CA VAL A 98 -6.80 -2.96 -8.11
C VAL A 98 -8.26 -2.49 -8.06
N GLU A 99 -9.07 -2.90 -9.03
CA GLU A 99 -10.49 -2.51 -9.09
C GLU A 99 -11.28 -3.08 -7.89
N LEU A 100 -11.03 -4.34 -7.54
CA LEU A 100 -11.70 -4.98 -6.41
C LEU A 100 -11.40 -4.26 -5.08
N LEU A 101 -10.16 -3.83 -4.84
CA LEU A 101 -9.79 -3.11 -3.62
C LEU A 101 -10.46 -1.74 -3.53
N VAL A 102 -10.59 -1.05 -4.68
CA VAL A 102 -11.35 0.20 -4.78
C VAL A 102 -12.83 -0.03 -4.45
N ASP A 103 -13.45 -1.06 -5.01
CA ASP A 103 -14.85 -1.40 -4.74
C ASP A 103 -15.06 -1.79 -3.26
N ILE A 104 -14.13 -2.55 -2.68
CA ILE A 104 -14.15 -2.89 -1.25
C ILE A 104 -14.05 -1.63 -0.38
N CYS A 105 -13.20 -0.67 -0.76
CA CYS A 105 -13.06 0.59 -0.04
C CYS A 105 -14.37 1.38 -0.05
N HIS A 106 -15.03 1.52 -1.20
CA HIS A 106 -16.35 2.16 -1.31
C HIS A 106 -17.44 1.42 -0.51
N LEU A 107 -17.40 0.09 -0.48
CA LEU A 107 -18.39 -0.71 0.25
C LEU A 107 -18.27 -0.54 1.76
N LEU A 108 -17.04 -0.65 2.29
CA LEU A 108 -16.77 -0.57 3.72
C LEU A 108 -16.76 0.89 4.22
N GLY A 109 -16.48 1.85 3.34
CA GLY A 109 -16.13 3.21 3.67
C GLY A 109 -14.65 3.32 4.07
N SER A 110 -13.99 4.40 3.66
CA SER A 110 -12.55 4.60 3.89
C SER A 110 -12.16 4.58 5.36
N ALA A 111 -13.01 5.03 6.28
CA ALA A 111 -12.74 4.98 7.72
C ALA A 111 -12.58 3.53 8.24
N VAL A 112 -13.48 2.64 7.86
CA VAL A 112 -13.43 1.21 8.25
C VAL A 112 -12.28 0.50 7.53
N PHE A 113 -12.07 0.84 6.25
CA PHE A 113 -10.98 0.29 5.45
C PHE A 113 -9.61 0.64 6.06
N LEU A 114 -9.39 1.90 6.45
CA LEU A 114 -8.14 2.34 7.07
C LEU A 114 -7.89 1.71 8.45
N GLN A 115 -8.94 1.43 9.22
CA GLN A 115 -8.80 0.69 10.49
C GLN A 115 -8.23 -0.72 10.29
N LYS A 116 -8.38 -1.31 9.09
CA LYS A 116 -7.80 -2.60 8.71
C LYS A 116 -6.35 -2.51 8.25
N LEU A 117 -5.81 -1.29 8.08
CA LEU A 117 -4.43 -1.04 7.65
C LEU A 117 -3.58 -0.38 8.76
N PRO A 118 -3.45 -0.98 9.96
CA PRO A 118 -2.62 -0.38 11.00
C PRO A 118 -1.13 -0.47 10.64
N PHE A 119 -0.46 0.69 10.62
CA PHE A 119 0.98 0.81 10.44
C PHE A 119 1.76 0.90 11.76
N GLY A 120 1.12 1.19 12.91
CA GLY A 120 1.82 1.54 14.17
C GLY A 120 2.15 0.40 15.14
N GLY A 121 1.76 -0.84 14.85
CA GLY A 121 1.85 -1.98 15.79
C GLY A 121 3.27 -2.43 16.17
N TRP A 122 4.30 -1.94 15.47
CA TRP A 122 5.70 -2.34 15.66
C TRP A 122 6.51 -1.39 16.54
N THR A 123 5.91 -0.28 16.99
CA THR A 123 6.59 0.77 17.78
C THR A 123 6.93 0.36 19.22
N SER A 124 6.59 -0.87 19.62
CA SER A 124 6.96 -1.42 20.93
C SER A 124 8.43 -1.82 20.96
N ALA A 125 9.10 -1.63 22.10
CA ALA A 125 10.56 -1.75 22.24
C ALA A 125 11.19 -3.12 21.90
N ASN A 126 10.38 -4.16 21.62
CA ASN A 126 10.85 -5.53 21.42
C ASN A 126 10.34 -6.19 20.11
N SER A 127 9.62 -5.47 19.25
CA SER A 127 9.07 -6.00 18.00
C SER A 127 9.92 -5.61 16.79
N SER A 128 10.33 -6.58 15.97
CA SER A 128 10.92 -6.29 14.66
C SER A 128 9.87 -5.69 13.73
N ILE A 129 10.29 -4.80 12.84
CA ILE A 129 9.39 -4.16 11.87
C ILE A 129 8.88 -5.23 10.89
N PRO A 130 7.54 -5.44 10.76
CA PRO A 130 6.98 -6.45 9.87
C PRO A 130 6.95 -5.93 8.43
N TRP A 131 8.12 -5.84 7.79
CA TRP A 131 8.29 -5.21 6.48
C TRP A 131 7.35 -5.79 5.42
N LYS A 132 7.10 -7.11 5.45
CA LYS A 132 6.17 -7.80 4.55
C LYS A 132 4.75 -7.24 4.63
N GLU A 133 4.24 -7.07 5.85
CA GLU A 133 2.91 -6.47 6.04
C GLU A 133 2.90 -4.99 5.66
N ILE A 134 3.96 -4.26 5.99
CA ILE A 134 4.06 -2.83 5.70
C ILE A 134 4.05 -2.57 4.20
N GLU A 135 4.80 -3.36 3.44
CA GLU A 135 4.82 -3.29 1.98
C GLU A 135 3.41 -3.49 1.41
N THR A 136 2.71 -4.53 1.85
CA THR A 136 1.41 -4.87 1.28
C THR A 136 0.33 -3.88 1.70
N LYS A 137 0.37 -3.41 2.95
CA LYS A 137 -0.48 -2.31 3.42
C LYS A 137 -0.22 -1.03 2.63
N SER A 138 1.04 -0.74 2.29
CA SER A 138 1.40 0.43 1.47
C SER A 138 0.88 0.29 0.04
N PHE A 139 1.04 -0.89 -0.57
CA PHE A 139 0.45 -1.21 -1.88
C PHE A 139 -1.06 -0.97 -1.89
N VAL A 140 -1.79 -1.58 -0.94
CA VAL A 140 -3.25 -1.44 -0.86
C VAL A 140 -3.66 0.01 -0.58
N LEU A 141 -2.96 0.70 0.33
CA LEU A 141 -3.25 2.11 0.65
C LEU A 141 -3.05 3.04 -0.55
N ASN A 142 -2.04 2.76 -1.39
CA ASN A 142 -1.82 3.49 -2.63
C ASN A 142 -2.93 3.23 -3.65
N VAL A 143 -3.37 1.98 -3.81
CA VAL A 143 -4.46 1.60 -4.73
C VAL A 143 -5.74 2.37 -4.42
N VAL A 144 -6.10 2.54 -3.14
CA VAL A 144 -7.35 3.19 -2.74
C VAL A 144 -7.20 4.69 -2.46
N ALA A 145 -6.06 5.29 -2.80
CA ALA A 145 -5.73 6.66 -2.39
C ALA A 145 -6.76 7.69 -2.86
N GLU A 146 -7.27 7.56 -4.08
CA GLU A 146 -8.27 8.48 -4.61
C GLU A 146 -9.57 8.44 -3.80
N VAL A 147 -10.06 7.25 -3.45
CA VAL A 147 -11.29 7.06 -2.65
C VAL A 147 -11.11 7.68 -1.26
N VAL A 148 -9.99 7.36 -0.61
CA VAL A 148 -9.68 7.86 0.73
C VAL A 148 -9.58 9.39 0.74
N ILE A 149 -8.94 9.97 -0.28
CA ILE A 149 -8.81 11.42 -0.43
C ILE A 149 -10.16 12.09 -0.65
N GLN A 150 -11.00 11.53 -1.52
CA GLN A 150 -12.34 12.05 -1.80
C GLN A 150 -13.25 12.01 -0.57
N GLU A 151 -13.16 10.96 0.25
CA GLU A 151 -13.93 10.82 1.50
C GLU A 151 -13.32 11.61 2.68
N GLY A 152 -12.14 12.21 2.50
CA GLY A 152 -11.50 13.07 3.49
C GLY A 152 -11.00 12.34 4.75
N GLN A 153 -10.84 11.02 4.71
CA GLN A 153 -10.33 10.26 5.85
C GLN A 153 -8.80 10.23 5.82
N THR A 154 -8.16 10.66 6.90
CA THR A 154 -6.68 10.70 6.96
C THR A 154 -6.12 9.39 7.52
N PRO A 155 -5.19 8.72 6.81
CA PRO A 155 -4.39 7.63 7.38
C PRO A 155 -3.58 8.07 8.60
N ASP A 156 -3.04 7.10 9.34
CA ASP A 156 -2.08 7.37 10.42
C ASP A 156 -0.72 7.80 9.83
N PHE A 157 -0.62 9.07 9.47
CA PHE A 157 0.59 9.65 8.93
C PHE A 157 1.75 9.67 9.93
N SER A 158 1.48 9.62 11.23
CA SER A 158 2.54 9.50 12.24
C SER A 158 3.28 8.18 12.08
N ALA A 159 2.56 7.07 11.95
CA ALA A 159 3.17 5.75 11.73
C ALA A 159 3.92 5.68 10.38
N ILE A 160 3.36 6.25 9.31
CA ILE A 160 4.03 6.33 8.00
C ILE A 160 5.34 7.12 8.11
N MET A 161 5.34 8.28 8.77
CA MET A 161 6.54 9.10 8.94
C MET A 161 7.58 8.45 9.84
N GLN A 162 7.17 7.65 10.83
CA GLN A 162 8.09 6.83 11.62
C GLN A 162 8.76 5.75 10.77
N LEU A 163 8.04 5.12 9.84
CA LEU A 163 8.62 4.18 8.87
C LEU A 163 9.60 4.86 7.94
N VAL A 164 9.24 6.03 7.39
CA VAL A 164 10.13 6.85 6.57
C VAL A 164 11.40 7.19 7.34
N THR A 165 11.28 7.59 8.60
CA THR A 165 12.43 7.92 9.46
C THR A 165 13.31 6.70 9.69
N ALA A 166 12.71 5.54 10.02
CA ALA A 166 13.44 4.29 10.23
C ALA A 166 14.20 3.85 8.98
N LEU A 167 13.59 3.99 7.79
CA LEU A 167 14.24 3.67 6.51
C LEU A 167 15.33 4.69 6.17
N SER A 168 15.09 5.99 6.38
CA SER A 168 16.09 7.05 6.11
C SER A 168 17.37 6.93 6.94
N ALA A 169 17.30 6.27 8.10
CA ALA A 169 18.44 6.05 8.98
C ALA A 169 19.31 4.85 8.57
N ARG A 170 18.83 4.03 7.62
CA ARG A 170 19.56 2.85 7.12
C ARG A 170 20.68 3.25 6.19
N SER A 171 21.76 2.49 6.20
CA SER A 171 22.86 2.71 5.29
C SER A 171 22.55 2.16 3.90
N ALA A 172 23.21 2.69 2.87
CA ALA A 172 22.94 2.31 1.47
C ALA A 172 23.18 0.82 1.19
N ASP A 173 24.09 0.18 1.92
CA ASP A 173 24.35 -1.26 1.83
C ASP A 173 23.21 -2.14 2.36
N GLU A 174 22.36 -1.59 3.25
CA GLU A 174 21.17 -2.26 3.78
C GLU A 174 19.94 -2.13 2.87
N LEU A 175 20.03 -1.29 1.84
CA LEU A 175 18.94 -0.95 0.92
C LEU A 175 18.97 -1.90 -0.29
N LYS A 176 18.77 -3.19 0.00
CA LYS A 176 18.81 -4.28 -0.99
C LYS A 176 17.67 -5.26 -0.79
N GLY A 177 17.45 -6.09 -1.80
CA GLY A 177 16.45 -7.15 -1.79
C GLY A 177 15.05 -6.61 -1.53
N PHE A 178 14.33 -7.27 -0.62
CA PHE A 178 12.95 -6.94 -0.29
C PHE A 178 12.76 -5.49 0.20
N ILE A 179 13.77 -4.88 0.81
CA ILE A 179 13.68 -3.50 1.31
C ILE A 179 13.47 -2.50 0.17
N CYS A 180 14.02 -2.73 -1.03
CA CYS A 180 13.78 -1.85 -2.18
C CYS A 180 12.30 -1.85 -2.60
N ILE A 181 11.62 -2.99 -2.44
CA ILE A 181 10.18 -3.14 -2.72
C ILE A 181 9.35 -2.37 -1.68
N VAL A 182 9.78 -2.40 -0.41
CA VAL A 182 9.19 -1.57 0.66
C VAL A 182 9.36 -0.08 0.34
N TYR A 183 10.57 0.34 -0.06
CA TYR A 183 10.86 1.72 -0.46
C TYR A 183 9.93 2.18 -1.58
N ARG A 184 9.82 1.39 -2.66
CA ARG A 184 8.93 1.66 -3.79
C ARG A 184 7.49 1.87 -3.32
N SER A 185 6.95 0.91 -2.57
CA SER A 185 5.55 0.92 -2.14
C SER A 185 5.23 2.07 -1.17
N LEU A 186 6.16 2.38 -0.26
CA LEU A 186 6.00 3.50 0.66
C LEU A 186 6.15 4.85 -0.06
N ALA A 187 7.02 4.95 -1.06
CA ALA A 187 7.15 6.13 -1.89
C ALA A 187 5.87 6.39 -2.70
N ASP A 188 5.22 5.35 -3.23
CA ASP A 188 3.93 5.49 -3.91
C ASP A 188 2.86 6.09 -2.96
N VAL A 189 2.80 5.63 -1.71
CA VAL A 189 1.93 6.23 -0.68
C VAL A 189 2.32 7.69 -0.42
N VAL A 190 3.60 7.98 -0.21
CA VAL A 190 4.08 9.36 0.00
C VAL A 190 3.64 10.28 -1.13
N GLY A 191 3.80 9.83 -2.38
CA GLY A 191 3.39 10.58 -3.56
C GLY A 191 1.88 10.74 -3.65
N SER A 192 1.10 9.70 -3.36
CA SER A 192 -0.37 9.78 -3.46
C SER A 192 -0.99 10.67 -2.39
N TYR A 193 -0.39 10.77 -1.22
CA TYR A 193 -0.88 11.56 -0.09
C TYR A 193 -0.03 12.82 0.21
N SER A 194 0.79 13.27 -0.74
CA SER A 194 1.74 14.39 -0.58
C SER A 194 1.11 15.65 0.01
N LYS A 195 -0.08 16.06 -0.47
CA LYS A 195 -0.82 17.23 0.05
C LYS A 195 -1.11 17.14 1.54
N TRP A 196 -1.58 15.98 2.00
CA TRP A 196 -1.92 15.77 3.40
C TRP A 196 -0.67 15.63 4.24
N LEU A 197 0.32 14.83 3.78
CA LEU A 197 1.62 14.71 4.43
C LEU A 197 2.29 16.07 4.64
N SER A 198 2.17 16.99 3.69
CA SER A 198 2.72 18.36 3.78
C SER A 198 2.19 19.13 4.98
N ALA A 199 0.96 18.87 5.40
CA ALA A 199 0.38 19.48 6.60
C ALA A 199 0.94 18.89 7.92
N PHE A 200 1.49 17.68 7.88
CA PHE A 200 2.06 16.98 9.05
C PHE A 200 3.59 17.04 9.10
N LEU A 201 4.23 17.41 8.00
CA LEU A 201 5.68 17.52 7.86
C LEU A 201 6.21 18.73 8.64
N THR A 202 6.67 18.48 9.86
CA THR A 202 7.41 19.45 10.69
C THR A 202 8.91 19.48 10.38
N ASN A 203 9.46 18.36 9.91
CA ASN A 203 10.83 18.22 9.44
C ASN A 203 10.83 17.31 8.21
N ALA A 204 11.28 17.82 7.07
CA ALA A 204 11.32 17.07 5.83
C ALA A 204 12.62 16.31 5.59
N GLY A 205 13.67 16.55 6.39
CA GLY A 205 14.97 15.90 6.22
C GLY A 205 14.88 14.38 6.07
N PRO A 206 14.24 13.65 7.01
CA PRO A 206 14.08 12.19 6.88
C PRO A 206 13.34 11.75 5.62
N LEU A 207 12.31 12.50 5.20
CA LEU A 207 11.56 12.20 3.98
C LEU A 207 12.40 12.41 2.72
N LEU A 208 13.12 13.54 2.65
CA LEU A 208 13.98 13.85 1.52
C LEU A 208 15.14 12.86 1.41
N LEU A 209 15.76 12.47 2.53
CA LEU A 209 16.79 11.44 2.57
C LEU A 209 16.24 10.07 2.14
N PHE A 210 15.06 9.67 2.65
CA PHE A 210 14.38 8.46 2.22
C PHE A 210 14.16 8.44 0.69
N LEU A 211 13.64 9.52 0.12
CA LEU A 211 13.40 9.62 -1.33
C LEU A 211 14.71 9.62 -2.12
N ALA A 212 15.74 10.33 -1.64
CA ALA A 212 17.07 10.37 -2.25
C ALA A 212 17.70 8.97 -2.35
N SER A 213 17.70 8.24 -1.23
CA SER A 213 18.22 6.88 -1.18
C SER A 213 17.47 5.96 -2.14
N GLY A 214 16.14 6.05 -2.18
CA GLY A 214 15.32 5.24 -3.08
C GLY A 214 15.50 5.60 -4.57
N ILE A 215 15.80 6.86 -4.92
CA ILE A 215 16.09 7.27 -6.30
C ILE A 215 17.32 6.54 -6.86
N SER A 216 18.29 6.26 -5.99
CA SER A 216 19.54 5.61 -6.36
C SER A 216 19.37 4.11 -6.63
N GLU A 217 18.24 3.52 -6.23
CA GLU A 217 17.95 2.11 -6.46
C GLU A 217 17.02 1.88 -7.65
N PRO A 218 17.39 1.01 -8.61
CA PRO A 218 16.60 0.78 -9.83
C PRO A 218 15.12 0.43 -9.58
N VAL A 219 14.83 -0.36 -8.55
CA VAL A 219 13.48 -0.84 -8.22
C VAL A 219 12.58 0.27 -7.67
N ALA A 220 13.14 1.18 -6.88
CA ALA A 220 12.40 2.24 -6.21
C ALA A 220 12.48 3.59 -6.94
N SER A 221 13.41 3.72 -7.91
CA SER A 221 13.79 5.00 -8.50
C SER A 221 12.61 5.82 -9.02
N ASN A 222 11.77 5.19 -9.86
CA ASN A 222 10.62 5.86 -10.48
C ASN A 222 9.60 6.33 -9.43
N SER A 223 9.25 5.48 -8.47
CA SER A 223 8.30 5.81 -7.41
C SER A 223 8.82 6.91 -6.50
N CYS A 224 10.10 6.84 -6.09
CA CYS A 224 10.74 7.86 -5.26
C CYS A 224 10.89 9.21 -6.00
N ALA A 225 11.27 9.21 -7.27
CA ALA A 225 11.35 10.42 -8.08
C ALA A 225 9.97 11.07 -8.29
N SER A 226 8.94 10.26 -8.58
CA SER A 226 7.56 10.73 -8.72
C SER A 226 7.03 11.31 -7.41
N ALA A 227 7.28 10.64 -6.29
CA ALA A 227 6.90 11.10 -4.96
C ALA A 227 7.62 12.39 -4.58
N LEU A 228 8.93 12.49 -4.83
CA LEU A 228 9.71 13.71 -4.60
C LEU A 228 9.14 14.89 -5.38
N ARG A 229 8.84 14.70 -6.68
CA ARG A 229 8.19 15.74 -7.49
C ARG A 229 6.89 16.21 -6.85
N LYS A 230 5.99 15.28 -6.49
CA LYS A 230 4.70 15.64 -5.87
C LYS A 230 4.86 16.34 -4.52
N VAL A 231 5.80 15.90 -3.68
CA VAL A 231 6.11 16.57 -2.40
C VAL A 231 6.60 17.99 -2.65
N CYS A 232 7.49 18.21 -3.62
CA CYS A 232 7.95 19.55 -3.98
C CYS A 232 6.82 20.44 -4.54
N GLU A 233 5.90 19.87 -5.33
CA GLU A 233 4.74 20.59 -5.87
C GLU A 233 3.75 21.01 -4.78
N ASP A 234 3.48 20.13 -3.81
CA ASP A 234 2.47 20.35 -2.77
C ASP A 234 3.01 21.06 -1.52
N ALA A 235 4.31 20.94 -1.23
CA ALA A 235 4.94 21.41 -0.01
C ALA A 235 5.89 22.58 -0.24
N SER A 236 5.41 23.65 -0.88
CA SER A 236 6.25 24.82 -1.21
C SER A 236 7.02 25.39 0.00
N THR A 237 6.43 25.40 1.20
CA THR A 237 7.10 25.88 2.43
C THR A 237 8.25 24.99 2.90
N ILE A 238 8.22 23.69 2.59
CA ILE A 238 9.26 22.73 2.95
C ILE A 238 10.52 22.95 2.13
N VAL A 239 10.34 23.27 0.85
CA VAL A 239 11.42 23.50 -0.11
C VAL A 239 12.25 24.72 0.27
N PHE A 240 11.69 25.72 0.96
CA PHE A 240 12.42 26.96 1.29
C PHE A 240 13.22 26.93 2.60
N ASP A 241 13.18 25.83 3.35
CA ASP A 241 14.07 25.67 4.50
C ASP A 241 15.52 25.37 4.05
N SER A 242 16.50 26.06 4.62
CA SER A 242 17.88 26.04 4.13
C SER A 242 18.51 24.65 4.18
N SER A 243 18.22 23.86 5.22
CA SER A 243 18.70 22.46 5.32
C SER A 243 18.09 21.55 4.26
N ASN A 244 16.81 21.77 3.92
CA ASN A 244 16.14 20.97 2.89
C ASN A 244 16.64 21.34 1.48
N LEU A 245 16.97 22.61 1.23
CA LEU A 245 17.55 23.06 -0.03
C LEU A 245 18.89 22.39 -0.33
N GLU A 246 19.76 22.26 0.68
CA GLU A 246 21.05 21.56 0.52
C GLU A 246 20.84 20.10 0.12
N ILE A 247 19.90 19.40 0.75
CA ILE A 247 19.56 18.01 0.41
C ILE A 247 19.00 17.93 -1.02
N LEU A 248 18.08 18.83 -1.39
CA LEU A 248 17.50 18.86 -2.74
C LEU A 248 18.55 19.16 -3.82
N MET A 249 19.48 20.07 -3.57
CA MET A 249 20.61 20.33 -4.47
C MET A 249 21.48 19.09 -4.64
N TRP A 250 21.80 18.41 -3.55
CA TRP A 250 22.59 17.17 -3.59
C TRP A 250 21.89 16.05 -4.38
N ILE A 251 20.57 15.89 -4.21
CA ILE A 251 19.77 14.95 -5.01
C ILE A 251 19.86 15.32 -6.50
N GLY A 252 19.68 16.60 -6.84
CA GLY A 252 19.75 17.08 -8.22
C GLY A 252 21.11 16.80 -8.87
N GLU A 253 22.21 17.14 -8.19
CA GLU A 253 23.56 16.86 -8.67
C GLU A 253 23.85 15.36 -8.80
N GLY A 254 23.26 14.53 -7.93
CA GLY A 254 23.37 13.07 -7.97
C GLY A 254 22.69 12.46 -9.20
N ILE A 255 21.49 12.95 -9.54
CA ILE A 255 20.72 12.49 -10.70
C ILE A 255 21.45 12.83 -12.02
N GLU A 256 22.10 13.99 -12.13
CA GLU A 256 22.87 14.36 -13.32
C GLU A 256 24.09 13.45 -13.59
N ARG A 257 24.52 12.68 -12.58
CA ARG A 257 25.70 11.81 -12.65
C ARG A 257 25.35 10.32 -12.84
N MET A 258 24.07 9.96 -12.82
CA MET A 258 23.57 8.60 -13.10
C MET A 258 23.32 8.39 -14.59
#